data_AF-A0A8J2QCA9-F1
#
_entry.id   AF-A0A8J2QCA9-F1
#
_cell.length_a   1.000
_cell.length_b   1.000
_cell.length_c   1.000
_cell.angle_alpha   90.00
_cell.angle_beta   90.00
_cell.angle_gamma   90.00
#
_symmetry.space_group_name_H-M   'P 1'
#
loop_
_entity.id
_entity.type
_entity.pdbx_description
1 polymer ?
#
loop_
_entity_poly.entity_id
_entity_poly.type
_entity_poly.pdbx_seq_one_letter_code
_entity_poly.pdbx_strand_id
1 'polypeptide(L)'
;MSLKRPSELYKHLRVSKRYILGKSHDDIVTSLPKDEDAPELESRLQFHKQFMIGAQSNRAGLGSNRKVQDADILKSFIRQDENDKYKIHAMNLEMQNEWLDIGDFCIPLALKWRTLIYDWSPALLKFYLNAFQMTLPDQSNLVRWGKSTEKTCYICGKAVGTAKHLLVGCKVLLDSGQYSRRHDRVLEVIREAVSLSVARAQKGITTNERSVGFVREGSRATKSNVKPYSILKAASDWTIMMDTYEKQYKIPEDICASASRPDIFLFSRILKRVVMIELTVPWETNIPKDHTIKVNKYYELTKRTHSK
;
A
#
# COMPACT_ATOMS: atom_id res chain seq x y z
N MET A 1 24.81 33.07 -3.36
CA MET A 1 23.81 32.36 -4.20
C MET A 1 22.44 32.98 -3.94
N SER A 2 21.83 33.61 -4.95
CA SER A 2 20.45 34.11 -4.83
C SER A 2 19.49 32.94 -4.71
N LEU A 3 18.71 32.88 -3.63
CA LEU A 3 17.68 31.86 -3.42
C LEU A 3 16.55 32.11 -4.42
N LYS A 4 16.46 31.24 -5.44
CA LYS A 4 15.34 31.25 -6.39
C LYS A 4 14.04 30.88 -5.69
N ARG A 5 12.93 31.48 -6.10
CA ARG A 5 11.63 31.15 -5.51
C ARG A 5 11.24 29.72 -5.92
N PRO A 6 10.53 28.95 -5.08
CA PRO A 6 10.02 27.63 -5.47
C PRO A 6 9.18 27.67 -6.75
N SER A 7 8.41 28.74 -6.95
CA SER A 7 7.62 28.95 -8.17
C SER A 7 8.46 29.20 -9.42
N GLU A 8 9.78 29.33 -9.33
CA GLU A 8 10.71 29.47 -10.47
C GLU A 8 11.48 28.17 -10.71
N LEU A 9 11.61 27.34 -9.66
CA LEU A 9 12.32 26.07 -9.67
C LEU A 9 11.44 24.91 -10.14
N TYR A 10 10.18 24.84 -9.69
CA TYR A 10 9.32 23.68 -9.93
C TYR A 10 8.33 23.93 -11.08
N LYS A 11 8.38 23.09 -12.12
CA LYS A 11 7.54 23.19 -13.34
C LYS A 11 6.05 23.29 -13.01
N HIS A 12 5.53 22.42 -12.13
CA HIS A 12 4.12 22.44 -11.75
C HIS A 12 3.68 23.73 -11.03
N LEU A 13 4.58 24.40 -10.30
CA LEU A 13 4.28 25.69 -9.66
C LEU A 13 4.37 26.85 -10.66
N ARG A 14 5.31 26.82 -11.61
CA ARG A 14 5.40 27.80 -12.70
C ARG A 14 4.14 27.81 -13.54
N VAL A 15 3.73 26.64 -14.03
CA VAL A 15 2.60 26.50 -14.95
C VAL A 15 1.28 26.85 -14.25
N SER A 16 1.05 26.35 -13.03
CA SER A 16 -0.17 26.70 -12.29
C SER A 16 -0.25 28.19 -11.95
N LYS A 17 0.87 28.81 -11.57
CA LYS A 17 0.93 30.26 -11.35
C LYS A 17 0.62 31.04 -12.63
N ARG A 18 1.23 30.67 -13.76
CA ARG A 18 0.97 31.33 -15.05
C ARG A 18 -0.46 31.13 -15.53
N TYR A 19 -1.05 29.95 -15.34
CA TYR A 19 -2.45 29.70 -15.69
C TYR A 19 -3.41 30.59 -14.89
N ILE A 20 -3.16 30.79 -13.60
CA ILE A 20 -3.98 31.68 -12.76
C ILE A 20 -3.81 33.14 -13.22
N LEU A 21 -2.56 33.56 -13.49
CA LEU A 21 -2.25 34.91 -13.98
C LEU A 21 -2.87 35.18 -15.37
N GLY A 22 -2.93 34.18 -16.25
CA GLY A 22 -3.58 34.30 -17.56
C GLY A 22 -5.09 34.49 -17.51
N LYS A 23 -5.73 34.28 -16.35
CA LYS A 23 -7.14 34.63 -16.09
C LYS A 23 -7.32 35.99 -15.42
N SER A 24 -6.22 36.73 -15.20
CA SER A 24 -6.27 38.09 -14.67
C SER A 24 -6.99 39.01 -15.66
N HIS A 25 -7.61 40.06 -15.12
CA HIS A 25 -8.19 41.14 -15.93
C HIS A 25 -7.16 42.25 -16.22
N ASP A 26 -5.91 42.03 -15.79
CA ASP A 26 -4.79 42.94 -16.00
C ASP A 26 -4.04 42.58 -17.29
N ASP A 27 -4.08 43.47 -18.27
CA ASP A 27 -3.49 43.30 -19.60
C ASP A 27 -1.95 43.14 -19.57
N ILE A 28 -1.29 43.73 -18.58
CA ILE A 28 0.16 43.59 -18.41
C ILE A 28 0.50 42.17 -17.97
N VAL A 29 -0.37 41.56 -17.17
CA VAL A 29 -0.18 40.20 -16.65
C VAL A 29 -0.50 39.15 -17.72
N THR A 30 -1.52 39.38 -18.54
CA THR A 30 -1.95 38.45 -19.60
C THR A 30 -1.07 38.49 -20.85
N SER A 31 -0.35 39.59 -21.09
CA SER A 31 0.60 39.74 -22.20
C SER A 31 1.98 39.11 -21.95
N LEU A 32 2.23 38.56 -20.75
CA LEU A 32 3.48 37.86 -20.45
C LEU A 32 3.66 36.60 -21.31
N PRO A 33 4.89 36.27 -21.77
CA PRO A 33 5.15 35.07 -22.56
C PRO A 33 4.66 33.79 -21.87
N LYS A 34 3.90 32.97 -22.60
CA LYS A 34 3.44 31.66 -22.13
C LYS A 34 4.64 30.71 -21.94
N ASP A 35 4.47 29.73 -21.05
CA ASP A 35 5.44 28.62 -20.96
C ASP A 35 5.30 27.75 -22.21
N GLU A 36 6.38 27.14 -22.68
CA GLU A 36 6.39 26.35 -23.92
C GLU A 36 5.38 25.19 -23.85
N ASP A 37 5.26 24.59 -22.66
CA ASP A 37 4.32 23.49 -22.39
C ASP A 37 2.87 23.93 -22.13
N ALA A 38 2.60 25.24 -22.02
CA ALA A 38 1.28 25.75 -21.61
C ALA A 38 0.13 25.41 -22.59
N PRO A 39 0.31 25.52 -23.93
CA PRO A 39 -0.77 25.23 -24.88
C PRO A 39 -1.26 23.78 -24.82
N GLU A 40 -0.34 22.81 -24.71
CA GLU A 40 -0.69 21.40 -24.62
C GLU A 40 -1.46 21.09 -23.33
N LEU A 41 -1.01 21.65 -22.20
CA LEU A 41 -1.65 21.46 -20.90
C LEU A 41 -3.04 22.12 -20.82
N GLU A 42 -3.21 23.29 -21.45
CA GLU A 42 -4.52 23.95 -21.58
C GLU A 42 -5.49 23.09 -22.41
N SER A 43 -5.02 22.49 -23.52
CA SER A 43 -5.81 21.57 -24.35
C SER A 43 -6.23 20.31 -23.57
N ARG A 44 -5.28 19.67 -22.86
CA ARG A 44 -5.56 18.51 -21.98
C ARG A 44 -6.57 18.86 -20.88
N LEU A 45 -6.48 20.06 -20.30
CA LEU A 45 -7.46 20.53 -19.32
C LEU A 45 -8.85 20.70 -19.93
N GLN A 46 -8.95 21.27 -21.13
CA GLN A 46 -10.22 21.41 -21.84
C GLN A 46 -10.86 20.05 -22.11
N PHE A 47 -10.07 19.09 -22.60
CA PHE A 47 -10.52 17.71 -22.80
C PHE A 47 -11.00 17.08 -21.48
N HIS A 48 -10.21 17.19 -20.41
CA HIS A 48 -10.58 16.64 -19.10
C HIS A 48 -11.90 17.24 -18.56
N LYS A 49 -12.11 18.54 -18.76
CA LYS A 49 -13.37 19.20 -18.40
C LYS A 49 -14.56 18.67 -19.18
N GLN A 50 -14.38 18.46 -20.48
CA GLN A 50 -15.44 18.03 -21.38
C GLN A 50 -15.85 16.57 -21.13
N PHE A 51 -14.89 15.70 -20.81
CA PHE A 51 -15.14 14.24 -20.78
C PHE A 51 -15.03 13.60 -19.38
N MET A 52 -14.24 14.16 -18.45
CA MET A 52 -13.92 13.48 -17.19
C MET A 52 -14.62 14.07 -15.96
N ILE A 53 -14.94 15.38 -15.94
CA ILE A 53 -15.55 16.03 -14.76
C ILE A 53 -16.99 15.56 -14.50
N GLY A 54 -17.70 15.09 -15.54
CA GLY A 54 -19.04 14.52 -15.43
C GLY A 54 -19.08 13.06 -14.94
N ALA A 55 -17.94 12.36 -14.91
CA ALA A 55 -17.88 10.98 -14.49
C ALA A 55 -17.89 10.87 -12.95
N GLN A 56 -18.84 10.12 -12.40
CA GLN A 56 -18.87 9.84 -10.96
C GLN A 56 -17.71 8.90 -10.60
N SER A 57 -16.66 9.44 -9.99
CA SER A 57 -15.45 8.69 -9.61
C SER A 57 -15.48 8.16 -8.17
N ASN A 58 -16.51 8.50 -7.38
CA ASN A 58 -16.62 8.12 -5.98
C ASN A 58 -18.05 7.68 -5.61
N ARG A 59 -18.21 7.09 -4.42
CA ARG A 59 -19.51 6.65 -3.89
C ARG A 59 -20.35 7.80 -3.29
N ALA A 60 -20.03 9.07 -3.59
CA ALA A 60 -20.72 10.22 -2.99
C ALA A 60 -22.06 10.57 -3.65
N GLY A 61 -22.45 9.86 -4.72
CA GLY A 61 -23.70 10.08 -5.46
C GLY A 61 -23.56 11.09 -6.60
N LEU A 62 -24.45 11.00 -7.59
CA LEU A 62 -24.55 12.00 -8.68
C LEU A 62 -24.74 13.40 -8.08
N GLY A 63 -23.94 14.37 -8.56
CA GLY A 63 -24.03 15.78 -8.12
C GLY A 63 -23.21 16.15 -6.88
N SER A 64 -22.56 15.20 -6.21
CA SER A 64 -21.74 15.44 -5.00
C SER A 64 -20.23 15.59 -5.29
N ASN A 65 -19.87 15.92 -6.54
CA ASN A 65 -18.48 16.10 -6.91
C ASN A 65 -17.94 17.41 -6.29
N ARG A 66 -16.83 17.31 -5.55
CA ARG A 66 -16.08 18.51 -5.13
C ARG A 66 -15.68 19.28 -6.38
N LYS A 67 -15.91 20.59 -6.39
CA LYS A 67 -15.33 21.48 -7.41
C LYS A 67 -13.80 21.40 -7.31
N VAL A 68 -13.17 20.70 -8.25
CA VAL A 68 -11.72 20.67 -8.37
C VAL A 68 -11.29 21.92 -9.13
N GLN A 69 -10.26 22.61 -8.66
CA GLN A 69 -9.75 23.79 -9.35
C GLN A 69 -8.89 23.37 -10.54
N ASP A 70 -9.00 24.10 -11.65
CA ASP A 70 -8.19 23.91 -12.86
C ASP A 70 -6.70 23.82 -12.58
N ALA A 71 -6.20 24.65 -11.67
CA ALA A 71 -4.80 24.67 -11.26
C ALA A 71 -4.35 23.35 -10.63
N ASP A 72 -5.23 22.64 -9.94
CA ASP A 72 -4.92 21.34 -9.32
C ASP A 72 -4.89 20.23 -10.37
N ILE A 73 -5.79 20.28 -11.36
CA ILE A 73 -5.80 19.36 -12.51
C ILE A 73 -4.51 19.53 -13.33
N LEU A 74 -4.12 20.77 -13.63
CA LEU A 74 -2.86 21.07 -14.33
C LEU A 74 -1.64 20.55 -13.56
N LYS A 75 -1.58 20.77 -12.24
CA LYS A 75 -0.51 20.20 -11.40
C LYS A 75 -0.49 18.68 -11.46
N SER A 76 -1.65 18.01 -11.51
CA SER A 76 -1.69 16.55 -11.62
C SER A 76 -1.16 16.03 -12.94
N PHE A 77 -1.43 16.71 -14.07
CA PHE A 77 -0.87 16.33 -15.37
C PHE A 77 0.65 16.43 -15.38
N ILE A 78 1.20 17.55 -14.88
CA ILE A 78 2.65 17.73 -14.85
C ILE A 78 3.31 16.68 -13.95
N ARG A 79 2.72 16.40 -12.78
CA ARG A 79 3.21 15.33 -11.90
C ARG A 79 3.14 13.96 -12.56
N GLN A 80 2.08 13.70 -13.32
CA GLN A 80 1.94 12.47 -14.09
C GLN A 80 3.03 12.36 -15.15
N ASP A 81 3.25 13.39 -15.96
CA ASP A 81 4.27 13.39 -17.01
C ASP A 81 5.69 13.24 -16.41
N GLU A 82 5.96 13.91 -15.28
CA GLU A 82 7.21 13.75 -14.52
C GLU A 82 7.37 12.29 -14.03
N ASN A 83 6.32 11.72 -13.43
CA ASN A 83 6.32 10.33 -12.98
C ASN A 83 6.53 9.35 -14.13
N ASP A 84 5.88 9.57 -15.27
CA ASP A 84 5.97 8.69 -16.43
C ASP A 84 7.35 8.74 -17.07
N LYS A 85 8.04 9.89 -17.07
CA LYS A 85 9.46 9.97 -17.44
C LYS A 85 10.34 9.08 -16.58
N TYR A 86 10.14 9.08 -15.26
CA TYR A 86 10.89 8.20 -14.36
C TYR A 86 10.57 6.72 -14.60
N LYS A 87 9.31 6.38 -14.88
CA LYS A 87 8.92 5.01 -15.23
C LYS A 87 9.57 4.55 -16.53
N ILE A 88 9.52 5.36 -17.60
CA ILE A 88 10.15 5.04 -18.88
C ILE A 88 11.66 4.83 -18.70
N HIS A 89 12.32 5.68 -17.92
CA HIS A 89 13.73 5.49 -17.61
C HIS A 89 13.97 4.16 -16.88
N ALA A 90 13.17 3.86 -15.84
CA ALA A 90 13.30 2.63 -15.07
C ALA A 90 13.01 1.38 -15.89
N MET A 91 12.08 1.41 -16.86
CA MET A 91 11.82 0.29 -17.77
C MET A 91 13.05 -0.13 -18.57
N ASN A 92 13.94 0.82 -18.86
CA ASN A 92 15.19 0.56 -19.60
C ASN A 92 16.31 0.03 -18.70
N LEU A 93 16.12 -0.04 -17.38
CA LEU A 93 17.11 -0.59 -16.46
C LEU A 93 16.95 -2.11 -16.37
N GLU A 94 18.06 -2.84 -16.44
CA GLU A 94 18.06 -4.31 -16.39
C GLU A 94 17.67 -4.85 -14.99
N MET A 95 17.97 -4.10 -13.93
CA MET A 95 17.77 -4.56 -12.54
C MET A 95 16.79 -3.71 -11.72
N GLN A 96 16.82 -2.39 -11.86
CA GLN A 96 16.04 -1.47 -11.03
C GLN A 96 14.67 -1.15 -11.64
N ASN A 97 14.04 -2.15 -12.25
CA ASN A 97 12.74 -2.04 -12.90
C ASN A 97 11.63 -2.81 -12.18
N GLU A 98 11.96 -3.79 -11.32
CA GLU A 98 10.95 -4.67 -10.69
C GLU A 98 9.88 -3.88 -9.91
N TRP A 99 10.22 -2.73 -9.33
CA TRP A 99 9.26 -1.87 -8.61
C TRP A 99 8.13 -1.28 -9.47
N LEU A 100 8.28 -1.27 -10.79
CA LEU A 100 7.23 -0.83 -11.71
C LEU A 100 6.03 -1.77 -11.70
N ASP A 101 6.28 -3.08 -11.52
CA ASP A 101 5.25 -4.11 -11.51
C ASP A 101 4.60 -4.28 -10.12
N ILE A 102 5.27 -3.77 -9.07
CA ILE A 102 4.89 -3.96 -7.67
C ILE A 102 3.78 -3.00 -7.24
N GLY A 103 3.68 -1.83 -7.90
CA GLY A 103 2.85 -0.70 -7.44
C GLY A 103 1.36 -1.00 -7.28
N ASP A 104 0.81 -1.94 -8.05
CA ASP A 104 -0.61 -2.30 -8.01
C ASP A 104 -0.95 -3.30 -6.89
N PHE A 105 0.05 -4.03 -6.39
CA PHE A 105 -0.14 -5.12 -5.42
C PHE A 105 0.40 -4.81 -4.03
N CYS A 106 1.21 -3.76 -3.90
CA CYS A 106 1.83 -3.36 -2.65
C CYS A 106 1.30 -2.01 -2.18
N ILE A 107 1.04 -1.91 -0.88
CA ILE A 107 0.92 -0.62 -0.23
C ILE A 107 2.34 -0.10 -0.01
N PRO A 108 2.79 0.96 -0.71
CA PRO A 108 4.12 1.48 -0.52
C PRO A 108 4.26 1.96 0.92
N LEU A 109 5.45 1.76 1.49
CA LEU A 109 5.71 2.24 2.82
C LEU A 109 5.50 3.76 2.87
N ALA A 110 4.66 4.21 3.80
CA ALA A 110 4.46 5.63 4.04
C ALA A 110 5.70 6.22 4.73
N LEU A 111 6.72 6.56 3.93
CA LEU A 111 7.94 7.24 4.39
C LEU A 111 7.61 8.66 4.84
N LYS A 112 7.14 8.77 6.09
CA LYS A 112 6.91 10.06 6.74
C LYS A 112 8.22 10.55 7.33
N TRP A 113 8.40 11.87 7.40
CA TRP A 113 9.54 12.49 8.07
C TRP A 113 9.75 11.96 9.48
N ARG A 114 8.66 11.74 10.24
CA ARG A 114 8.74 11.12 11.56
C ARG A 114 9.47 9.77 11.52
N THR A 115 9.11 8.92 10.57
CA THR A 115 9.69 7.58 10.44
C THR A 115 11.15 7.63 10.05
N LEU A 116 11.51 8.50 9.11
CA LEU A 116 12.89 8.68 8.69
C LEU A 116 13.80 9.28 9.77
N ILE A 117 13.25 10.19 10.59
CA ILE A 117 14.03 10.94 11.59
C ILE A 117 14.09 10.20 12.93
N TYR A 118 12.98 9.59 13.37
CA TYR A 118 12.83 9.09 14.74
C TYR A 118 12.65 7.57 14.83
N ASP A 119 11.94 6.96 13.87
CA ASP A 119 11.58 5.54 14.00
C ASP A 119 12.66 4.61 13.43
N TRP A 120 13.40 5.06 12.40
CA TRP A 120 14.35 4.24 11.67
C TRP A 120 15.80 4.59 12.00
N SER A 121 16.61 3.55 12.23
CA SER A 121 18.06 3.74 12.29
C SER A 121 18.63 3.99 10.89
N PRO A 122 19.79 4.67 10.78
CA PRO A 122 20.47 4.85 9.49
C PRO A 122 20.76 3.52 8.77
N ALA A 123 21.06 2.46 9.53
CA ALA A 123 21.29 1.12 8.99
C ALA A 123 20.02 0.50 8.39
N LEU A 124 18.87 0.66 9.06
CA LEU A 124 17.58 0.17 8.54
C LEU A 124 17.16 0.92 7.28
N LEU A 125 17.31 2.25 7.27
CA LEU A 125 17.03 3.05 6.08
C LEU A 125 17.93 2.66 4.91
N LYS A 126 19.24 2.50 5.15
CA LYS A 126 20.20 2.03 4.14
C LYS A 126 19.81 0.65 3.61
N PHE A 127 19.46 -0.28 4.50
CA PHE A 127 19.00 -1.61 4.11
C PHE A 127 17.75 -1.54 3.22
N TYR A 128 16.74 -0.79 3.62
CA TYR A 128 15.49 -0.64 2.87
C TYR A 128 15.73 -0.04 1.47
N LEU A 129 16.48 1.06 1.38
CA LEU A 129 16.78 1.70 0.10
C LEU A 129 17.53 0.75 -0.84
N ASN A 130 18.49 0.00 -0.31
CA ASN A 130 19.26 -0.95 -1.11
C ASN A 130 18.43 -2.19 -1.51
N ALA A 131 17.55 -2.67 -0.63
CA ALA A 131 16.63 -3.77 -0.93
C ALA A 131 15.69 -3.39 -2.07
N PHE A 132 15.07 -2.21 -1.99
CA PHE A 132 14.15 -1.72 -3.00
C PHE A 132 14.82 -1.49 -4.37
N GLN A 133 16.09 -1.10 -4.38
CA GLN A 133 16.85 -0.84 -5.61
C GLN A 133 17.66 -2.05 -6.09
N MET A 134 17.49 -3.23 -5.50
CA MET A 134 18.27 -4.42 -5.87
C MET A 134 19.79 -4.22 -5.77
N THR A 135 20.24 -3.38 -4.83
CA THR A 135 21.64 -3.03 -4.56
C THR A 135 22.09 -3.52 -3.18
N LEU A 136 21.43 -4.53 -2.62
CA LEU A 136 21.93 -5.21 -1.42
C LEU A 136 23.30 -5.85 -1.71
N PRO A 137 24.19 -5.93 -0.70
CA PRO A 137 25.50 -6.57 -0.84
C PRO A 137 25.38 -8.11 -0.86
N ASP A 138 24.57 -8.65 -1.75
CA ASP A 138 24.50 -10.08 -2.05
C ASP A 138 25.69 -10.51 -2.95
N GLN A 139 25.94 -11.81 -3.09
CA GLN A 139 27.09 -12.30 -3.85
C GLN A 139 27.11 -11.82 -5.30
N SER A 140 25.94 -11.72 -5.93
CA SER A 140 25.86 -11.25 -7.32
C SER A 140 26.29 -9.79 -7.45
N ASN A 141 25.86 -8.93 -6.52
CA ASN A 141 26.23 -7.53 -6.48
C ASN A 141 27.68 -7.32 -6.05
N LEU A 142 28.19 -8.12 -5.10
CA LEU A 142 29.59 -8.04 -4.68
C LEU A 142 30.56 -8.34 -5.83
N VAL A 143 30.23 -9.32 -6.68
CA VAL A 143 30.99 -9.59 -7.91
C VAL A 143 30.85 -8.44 -8.91
N ARG A 144 29.64 -7.92 -9.12
CA ARG A 144 29.38 -6.77 -10.00
C ARG A 144 30.17 -5.52 -9.57
N TRP A 145 30.41 -5.32 -8.27
CA TRP A 145 31.19 -4.20 -7.74
C TRP A 145 32.69 -4.46 -7.66
N GLY A 146 33.18 -5.61 -8.16
CA GLY A 146 34.60 -5.98 -8.08
C GLY A 146 35.10 -6.21 -6.65
N LYS A 147 34.20 -6.53 -5.71
CA LYS A 147 34.51 -6.81 -4.29
C LYS A 147 34.64 -8.30 -3.99
N SER A 148 34.18 -9.16 -4.89
CA SER A 148 34.27 -10.62 -4.81
C SER A 148 34.53 -11.21 -6.20
N THR A 149 35.05 -12.43 -6.26
CA THR A 149 35.14 -13.24 -7.47
C THR A 149 34.06 -14.32 -7.55
N GLU A 150 33.52 -14.73 -6.40
CA GLU A 150 32.56 -15.82 -6.28
C GLU A 150 31.13 -15.29 -6.28
N LYS A 151 30.33 -15.73 -7.26
CA LYS A 151 28.92 -15.33 -7.42
C LYS A 151 27.92 -16.35 -6.88
N THR A 152 28.39 -17.55 -6.51
CA THR A 152 27.51 -18.61 -6.01
C THR A 152 26.98 -18.29 -4.61
N CYS A 153 25.80 -18.83 -4.31
CA CYS A 153 25.18 -18.70 -3.01
C CYS A 153 26.03 -19.40 -1.94
N TYR A 154 26.51 -18.64 -0.96
CA TYR A 154 27.29 -19.15 0.18
C TYR A 154 26.56 -20.19 1.06
N ILE A 155 25.23 -20.30 0.95
CA ILE A 155 24.44 -21.29 1.70
C ILE A 155 24.31 -22.60 0.93
N CYS A 156 23.92 -22.55 -0.36
CA CYS A 156 23.64 -23.77 -1.13
C CYS A 156 24.75 -24.19 -2.09
N GLY A 157 25.68 -23.30 -2.42
CA GLY A 157 26.79 -23.52 -3.35
C GLY A 157 26.39 -23.76 -4.81
N LYS A 158 25.09 -23.64 -5.16
CA LYS A 158 24.57 -24.06 -6.48
C LYS A 158 24.13 -22.91 -7.36
N ALA A 159 23.21 -22.09 -6.88
CA ALA A 159 22.65 -20.98 -7.66
C ALA A 159 23.45 -19.69 -7.45
N VAL A 160 23.21 -18.67 -8.28
CA VAL A 160 23.72 -17.32 -8.06
C VAL A 160 23.14 -16.77 -6.75
N GLY A 161 24.01 -16.25 -5.88
CA GLY A 161 23.63 -15.69 -4.58
C GLY A 161 23.01 -14.31 -4.68
N THR A 162 21.83 -14.21 -5.27
CA THR A 162 21.03 -12.97 -5.30
C THR A 162 20.20 -12.82 -4.03
N ALA A 163 19.78 -11.59 -3.69
CA ALA A 163 18.81 -11.35 -2.62
C ALA A 163 17.54 -12.20 -2.79
N LYS A 164 17.00 -12.29 -4.02
CA LYS A 164 15.84 -13.12 -4.38
C LYS A 164 16.07 -14.60 -4.07
N HIS A 165 17.24 -15.13 -4.44
CA HIS A 165 17.58 -16.52 -4.14
C HIS A 165 17.66 -16.76 -2.63
N LEU A 166 18.34 -15.91 -1.87
CA LEU A 166 18.49 -16.06 -0.42
C LEU A 166 17.14 -15.94 0.30
N LEU A 167 16.31 -14.97 -0.11
CA LEU A 167 15.07 -14.65 0.59
C LEU A 167 13.91 -15.56 0.22
N VAL A 168 13.85 -16.17 -0.96
CA VAL A 168 12.71 -17.05 -1.30
C VAL A 168 13.08 -18.28 -2.15
N GLY A 169 14.26 -18.35 -2.74
CA GLY A 169 14.60 -19.35 -3.76
C GLY A 169 15.58 -20.45 -3.34
N CYS A 170 16.16 -20.37 -2.15
CA CYS A 170 17.23 -21.28 -1.73
C CYS A 170 16.65 -22.57 -1.14
N LYS A 171 16.87 -23.69 -1.84
CA LYS A 171 16.39 -25.01 -1.43
C LYS A 171 16.94 -25.44 -0.06
N VAL A 172 18.19 -25.15 0.24
CA VAL A 172 18.80 -25.46 1.55
C VAL A 172 18.11 -24.69 2.67
N LEU A 173 17.80 -23.40 2.48
CA LEU A 173 17.08 -22.59 3.47
C LEU A 173 15.61 -23.00 3.64
N LEU A 174 14.99 -23.45 2.54
CA LEU A 174 13.65 -24.02 2.56
C LEU A 174 13.64 -25.30 3.40
N ASP A 175 14.51 -26.25 3.08
CA ASP A 175 14.55 -27.57 3.71
C ASP A 175 14.99 -27.49 5.18
N SER A 176 15.82 -26.50 5.54
CA SER A 176 16.18 -26.22 6.94
C SER A 176 15.10 -25.48 7.73
N GLY A 177 13.93 -25.21 7.14
CA GLY A 177 12.80 -24.54 7.80
C GLY A 177 13.01 -23.04 8.09
N GLN A 178 14.04 -22.41 7.54
CA GLN A 178 14.35 -20.99 7.81
C GLN A 178 13.29 -20.05 7.22
N TYR A 179 12.63 -20.48 6.14
CA TYR A 179 11.52 -19.74 5.54
C TYR A 179 10.27 -19.79 6.42
N SER A 180 9.93 -20.96 6.98
CA SER A 180 8.85 -21.09 7.96
C SER A 180 9.11 -20.26 9.21
N ARG A 181 10.35 -20.24 9.72
CA ARG A 181 10.70 -19.39 10.86
C ARG A 181 10.52 -17.90 10.59
N ARG A 182 10.96 -17.40 9.43
CA ARG A 182 10.74 -15.99 9.05
C ARG A 182 9.25 -15.67 8.89
N HIS A 183 8.51 -16.59 8.29
CA HIS A 183 7.06 -16.48 8.17
C HIS A 183 6.40 -16.36 9.55
N ASP A 184 6.72 -17.27 10.46
CA ASP A 184 6.12 -17.30 11.80
C ASP A 184 6.47 -16.04 12.60
N ARG A 185 7.68 -15.46 12.44
CA ARG A 185 8.03 -14.17 13.03
C ARG A 185 7.16 -13.02 12.54
N VAL A 186 6.83 -12.98 11.25
CA VAL A 186 5.90 -11.97 10.72
C VAL A 186 4.49 -12.24 11.21
N LEU A 187 4.09 -13.51 11.28
CA LEU A 187 2.78 -13.93 11.77
C LEU A 187 2.56 -13.56 13.24
N GLU A 188 3.58 -13.69 14.09
CA GLU A 188 3.59 -13.27 15.49
C GLU A 188 3.25 -11.77 15.63
N VAL A 189 3.87 -10.92 14.81
CA VAL A 189 3.61 -9.46 14.80
C VAL A 189 2.17 -9.17 14.37
N ILE A 190 1.66 -9.86 13.35
CA ILE A 190 0.28 -9.70 12.90
C ILE A 190 -0.68 -10.17 14.00
N ARG A 191 -0.43 -11.32 14.62
CA ARG A 191 -1.24 -11.83 15.73
C ARG A 191 -1.28 -10.86 16.90
N GLU A 192 -0.16 -10.26 17.28
CA GLU A 192 -0.12 -9.26 18.35
C GLU A 192 -0.98 -8.04 17.99
N ALA A 193 -0.82 -7.50 16.77
CA ALA A 193 -1.61 -6.36 16.30
C ALA A 193 -3.13 -6.66 16.26
N VAL A 194 -3.49 -7.87 15.82
CA VAL A 194 -4.89 -8.35 15.80
C VAL A 194 -5.42 -8.49 17.23
N SER A 195 -4.65 -9.09 18.14
CA SER A 195 -5.03 -9.28 19.54
C SER A 195 -5.23 -7.94 20.25
N LEU A 196 -4.32 -6.98 20.03
CA LEU A 196 -4.45 -5.62 20.54
C LEU A 196 -5.70 -4.91 19.98
N SER A 197 -6.01 -5.14 18.70
CA SER A 197 -7.20 -4.57 18.06
C SER A 197 -8.50 -5.15 18.63
N VAL A 198 -8.53 -6.46 18.90
CA VAL A 198 -9.66 -7.13 19.57
C VAL A 198 -9.83 -6.60 21.00
N ALA A 199 -8.75 -6.52 21.79
CA ALA A 199 -8.80 -6.02 23.16
C ALA A 199 -9.28 -4.56 23.24
N ARG A 200 -8.83 -3.71 22.30
CA ARG A 200 -9.31 -2.32 22.17
C ARG A 200 -10.77 -2.27 21.74
N ALA A 201 -11.20 -3.15 20.86
CA ALA A 201 -12.59 -3.23 20.43
C ALA A 201 -13.49 -3.58 21.61
N GLN A 202 -13.14 -4.58 22.43
CA GLN A 202 -13.87 -4.99 23.63
C GLN A 202 -13.99 -3.87 24.67
N LYS A 203 -12.93 -3.09 24.91
CA LYS A 203 -12.99 -1.91 25.81
C LYS A 203 -13.87 -0.78 25.30
N GLY A 204 -14.09 -0.71 23.99
CA GLY A 204 -14.85 0.35 23.32
C GLY A 204 -16.30 -0.02 22.99
N ILE A 205 -16.80 -1.17 23.45
CA ILE A 205 -18.22 -1.54 23.33
C ILE A 205 -18.99 -0.77 24.42
N THR A 206 -19.09 0.54 24.26
CA THR A 206 -20.25 1.26 24.79
C THR A 206 -21.35 1.10 23.76
N THR A 207 -22.55 0.73 24.22
CA THR A 207 -23.78 0.64 23.42
C THR A 207 -24.14 2.02 22.87
N ASN A 208 -23.43 2.50 21.85
CA ASN A 208 -23.89 3.65 21.09
C ASN A 208 -24.88 3.11 20.05
N GLU A 209 -26.13 2.97 20.49
CA GLU A 209 -27.26 3.12 19.59
C GLU A 209 -26.99 4.35 18.72
N ARG A 210 -27.15 4.21 17.41
CA ARG A 210 -27.00 5.33 16.48
C ARG A 210 -28.10 6.34 16.78
N SER A 211 -27.86 7.27 17.70
CA SER A 211 -28.76 8.39 17.90
C SER A 211 -28.60 9.31 16.69
N VAL A 212 -29.68 9.46 15.92
CA VAL A 212 -29.75 10.47 14.89
C VAL A 212 -29.89 11.80 15.62
N GLY A 213 -28.82 12.60 15.65
CA GLY A 213 -28.85 13.94 16.23
C GLY A 213 -29.66 14.87 15.35
N PHE A 214 -30.86 15.24 15.79
CA PHE A 214 -31.64 16.32 15.16
C PHE A 214 -30.94 17.66 15.40
N VAL A 215 -30.71 18.41 14.33
CA VAL A 215 -30.11 19.74 14.38
C VAL A 215 -31.21 20.78 14.17
N ARG A 216 -31.23 21.83 15.00
CA ARG A 216 -32.23 22.91 14.88
C ARG A 216 -32.05 23.68 13.58
N GLU A 217 -33.17 24.13 13.02
CA GLU A 217 -33.18 25.01 11.85
C GLU A 217 -32.26 26.22 12.06
N GLY A 218 -31.46 26.56 11.04
CA GLY A 218 -30.48 27.65 11.10
C GLY A 218 -29.12 27.31 11.73
N SER A 219 -28.95 26.11 12.31
CA SER A 219 -27.65 25.69 12.89
C SER A 219 -26.91 24.68 12.01
N ARG A 220 -25.59 24.85 11.86
CA ARG A 220 -24.74 23.93 11.08
C ARG A 220 -24.37 22.71 11.91
N ALA A 221 -24.63 21.51 11.38
CA ALA A 221 -24.14 20.28 11.98
C ALA A 221 -22.61 20.28 12.06
N THR A 222 -22.05 19.98 13.23
CA THR A 222 -20.62 19.71 13.36
C THR A 222 -20.31 18.44 12.57
N LYS A 223 -19.39 18.53 11.60
CA LYS A 223 -18.93 17.36 10.85
C LYS A 223 -18.20 16.43 11.83
N SER A 224 -18.91 15.42 12.33
CA SER A 224 -18.24 14.37 13.09
C SER A 224 -17.38 13.58 12.10
N ASN A 225 -16.10 13.42 12.41
CA ASN A 225 -15.27 12.44 11.72
C ASN A 225 -15.82 11.06 12.10
N VAL A 226 -16.76 10.55 11.31
CA VAL A 226 -17.28 9.19 11.48
C VAL A 226 -16.08 8.26 11.32
N LYS A 227 -15.63 7.67 12.42
CA LYS A 227 -14.56 6.67 12.37
C LYS A 227 -15.08 5.48 11.54
N PRO A 228 -14.27 4.95 10.61
CA PRO A 228 -14.68 3.79 9.83
C PRO A 228 -15.07 2.64 10.76
N TYR A 229 -16.15 1.95 10.40
CA TYR A 229 -16.61 0.77 11.13
C TYR A 229 -15.53 -0.31 11.13
N SER A 230 -15.24 -0.88 12.29
CA SER A 230 -14.30 -2.00 12.42
C SER A 230 -15.08 -3.29 12.63
N ILE A 231 -14.77 -4.32 11.84
CA ILE A 231 -15.37 -5.65 11.99
C ILE A 231 -15.17 -6.21 13.40
N LEU A 232 -14.03 -5.91 14.04
CA LEU A 232 -13.70 -6.40 15.38
C LEU A 232 -14.53 -5.74 16.48
N LYS A 233 -15.09 -4.54 16.23
CA LYS A 233 -16.03 -3.89 17.17
C LYS A 233 -17.43 -4.49 17.15
N ALA A 234 -17.73 -5.34 16.17
CA ALA A 234 -19.05 -5.91 16.02
C ALA A 234 -19.39 -6.91 17.15
N ALA A 235 -18.38 -7.60 17.70
CA ALA A 235 -18.55 -8.65 18.68
C ALA A 235 -17.61 -8.48 19.88
N SER A 236 -18.02 -9.01 21.03
CA SER A 236 -17.22 -9.04 22.26
C SER A 236 -16.48 -10.36 22.47
N ASP A 237 -16.88 -11.43 21.79
CA ASP A 237 -16.47 -12.83 22.04
C ASP A 237 -15.45 -13.37 21.02
N TRP A 238 -14.68 -12.49 20.37
CA TRP A 238 -13.68 -12.91 19.40
C TRP A 238 -12.65 -13.87 20.01
N THR A 239 -12.57 -15.07 19.45
CA THR A 239 -11.52 -16.05 19.74
C THR A 239 -10.51 -16.06 18.59
N ILE A 240 -9.21 -16.10 18.91
CA ILE A 240 -8.12 -16.03 17.93
C ILE A 240 -7.28 -17.31 17.97
N MET A 241 -7.18 -17.99 16.83
CA MET A 241 -6.31 -19.15 16.60
C MET A 241 -5.19 -18.77 15.62
N MET A 242 -4.01 -19.37 15.77
CA MET A 242 -2.88 -19.16 14.86
C MET A 242 -2.21 -20.50 14.56
N ASP A 243 -1.88 -20.74 13.30
CA ASP A 243 -1.06 -21.87 12.85
C ASP A 243 0.40 -21.41 12.85
N THR A 244 1.27 -22.10 13.59
CA THR A 244 2.72 -21.95 13.45
C THR A 244 3.35 -23.32 13.24
N TYR A 245 4.63 -23.32 12.87
CA TYR A 245 5.39 -24.55 12.74
C TYR A 245 5.36 -25.40 14.03
N GLU A 246 5.42 -24.75 15.20
CA GLU A 246 5.44 -25.41 16.51
C GLU A 246 4.05 -25.75 17.05
N LYS A 247 3.02 -24.98 16.65
CA LYS A 247 1.68 -25.12 17.21
C LYS A 247 0.62 -25.01 16.13
N GLN A 248 0.06 -26.16 15.79
CA GLN A 248 -1.05 -26.27 14.85
C GLN A 248 -2.38 -26.32 15.61
N TYR A 249 -3.42 -25.70 15.06
CA TYR A 249 -4.75 -25.73 15.65
C TYR A 249 -5.72 -26.59 14.83
N LYS A 250 -6.89 -26.89 15.43
CA LYS A 250 -8.03 -27.50 14.74
C LYS A 250 -9.22 -26.56 14.86
N ILE A 251 -9.90 -26.29 13.74
CA ILE A 251 -11.12 -25.49 13.75
C ILE A 251 -12.17 -26.25 14.58
N PRO A 252 -12.85 -25.60 15.54
CA PRO A 252 -13.96 -26.21 16.28
C PRO A 252 -15.06 -26.73 15.34
N GLU A 253 -15.52 -27.97 15.58
CA GLU A 253 -16.47 -28.67 14.69
C GLU A 253 -17.81 -27.93 14.53
N ASP A 254 -18.24 -27.27 15.60
CA ASP A 254 -19.47 -26.50 15.65
C ASP A 254 -19.40 -25.20 14.83
N ILE A 255 -18.20 -24.73 14.49
CA ILE A 255 -17.98 -23.66 13.51
C ILE A 255 -17.93 -24.26 12.11
N CYS A 256 -16.95 -25.13 11.86
CA CYS A 256 -16.78 -25.78 10.58
C CYS A 256 -15.88 -27.01 10.71
N ALA A 257 -16.41 -28.19 10.36
CA ALA A 257 -15.60 -29.39 10.19
C ALA A 257 -14.69 -29.23 8.95
N SER A 258 -13.42 -28.92 9.19
CA SER A 258 -12.39 -28.79 8.15
C SER A 258 -11.01 -29.09 8.72
N ALA A 259 -10.16 -29.72 7.89
CA ALA A 259 -8.75 -29.91 8.18
C ALA A 259 -7.90 -28.69 7.76
N SER A 260 -8.48 -27.73 7.03
CA SER A 260 -7.78 -26.53 6.60
C SER A 260 -7.44 -25.62 7.78
N ARG A 261 -6.25 -25.01 7.75
CA ARG A 261 -5.74 -24.13 8.78
C ARG A 261 -5.17 -22.85 8.16
N PRO A 262 -6.00 -21.81 7.99
CA PRO A 262 -5.48 -20.47 7.72
C PRO A 262 -4.48 -20.05 8.81
N ASP A 263 -3.49 -19.23 8.47
CA ASP A 263 -2.45 -18.83 9.43
C ASP A 263 -3.01 -18.13 10.69
N ILE A 264 -4.06 -17.31 10.55
CA ILE A 264 -4.86 -16.82 11.67
C ILE A 264 -6.34 -17.03 11.38
N PHE A 265 -7.06 -17.58 12.36
CA PHE A 265 -8.49 -17.82 12.30
C PHE A 265 -9.17 -17.18 13.49
N LEU A 266 -10.04 -16.20 13.22
CA LEU A 266 -10.85 -15.53 14.23
C LEU A 266 -12.30 -15.92 14.05
N PHE A 267 -13.00 -16.09 15.16
CA PHE A 267 -14.45 -16.31 15.12
C PHE A 267 -15.16 -15.67 16.31
N SER A 268 -16.42 -15.29 16.06
CA SER A 268 -17.40 -14.91 17.07
C SER A 268 -18.59 -15.85 16.94
N ARG A 269 -18.96 -16.47 18.05
CA ARG A 269 -20.12 -17.36 18.14
C ARG A 269 -21.42 -16.57 18.23
N ILE A 270 -21.38 -15.41 18.91
CA ILE A 270 -22.51 -14.51 19.05
C ILE A 270 -22.95 -13.96 17.69
N LEU A 271 -22.01 -13.47 16.88
CA LEU A 271 -22.32 -12.93 15.56
C LEU A 271 -22.35 -13.96 14.44
N LYS A 272 -21.93 -15.21 14.72
CA LYS A 272 -21.67 -16.23 13.70
C LYS A 272 -20.78 -15.69 12.57
N ARG A 273 -19.67 -15.06 12.94
CA ARG A 273 -18.73 -14.47 11.98
C ARG A 273 -17.36 -15.09 12.12
N VAL A 274 -16.73 -15.33 10.97
CA VAL A 274 -15.37 -15.83 10.85
C VAL A 274 -14.54 -14.83 10.06
N VAL A 275 -13.30 -14.60 10.49
CA VAL A 275 -12.29 -13.86 9.75
C VAL A 275 -11.07 -14.76 9.61
N MET A 276 -10.64 -14.98 8.37
CA MET A 276 -9.46 -15.78 8.04
C MET A 276 -8.39 -14.83 7.52
N ILE A 277 -7.16 -15.00 8.01
CA ILE A 277 -5.98 -14.27 7.53
C ILE A 277 -4.96 -15.33 7.13
N GLU A 278 -4.57 -15.32 5.87
CA GLU A 278 -3.47 -16.12 5.36
C GLU A 278 -2.32 -15.17 5.01
N LEU A 279 -1.16 -15.44 5.59
CA LEU A 279 0.07 -14.72 5.32
C LEU A 279 0.86 -15.46 4.22
N THR A 280 1.51 -14.69 3.38
CA THR A 280 2.58 -15.19 2.52
C THR A 280 3.67 -14.13 2.50
N VAL A 281 4.93 -14.56 2.51
CA VAL A 281 6.10 -13.67 2.44
C VAL A 281 6.85 -13.97 1.14
N PRO A 282 6.31 -13.57 -0.01
CA PRO A 282 6.90 -13.88 -1.31
C PRO A 282 7.96 -12.85 -1.70
N TRP A 283 8.63 -13.10 -2.82
CA TRP A 283 9.25 -12.01 -3.58
C TRP A 283 8.14 -11.18 -4.21
N GLU A 284 8.35 -9.88 -4.33
CA GLU A 284 7.28 -8.93 -4.64
C GLU A 284 6.61 -9.24 -5.99
N THR A 285 7.38 -9.66 -7.00
CA THR A 285 6.84 -10.07 -8.32
C THR A 285 5.90 -11.29 -8.26
N ASN A 286 5.95 -12.08 -7.17
CA ASN A 286 5.13 -13.28 -7.00
C ASN A 286 3.82 -13.01 -6.22
N ILE A 287 3.63 -11.81 -5.66
CA ILE A 287 2.45 -11.46 -4.86
C ILE A 287 1.12 -11.82 -5.57
N PRO A 288 0.89 -11.47 -6.86
CA PRO A 288 -0.39 -11.75 -7.52
C PRO A 288 -0.66 -13.25 -7.68
N LYS A 289 0.39 -13.99 -8.02
CA LYS A 289 0.34 -15.44 -8.21
C LYS A 289 0.02 -16.13 -6.89
N ASP A 290 0.75 -15.79 -5.84
CA ASP A 290 0.61 -16.44 -4.53
C ASP A 290 -0.73 -16.08 -3.89
N HIS A 291 -1.21 -14.83 -4.06
CA HIS A 291 -2.55 -14.43 -3.66
C HIS A 291 -3.61 -15.34 -4.30
N THR A 292 -3.55 -15.54 -5.61
CA THR A 292 -4.50 -16.40 -6.34
C THR A 292 -4.47 -17.84 -5.84
N ILE A 293 -3.28 -18.39 -5.61
CA ILE A 293 -3.10 -19.75 -5.07
C ILE A 293 -3.76 -19.88 -3.69
N LYS A 294 -3.53 -18.92 -2.80
CA LYS A 294 -4.06 -18.96 -1.43
C LYS A 294 -5.57 -18.75 -1.40
N VAL A 295 -6.12 -17.83 -2.20
CA VAL A 295 -7.57 -17.64 -2.34
C VAL A 295 -8.23 -18.94 -2.79
N ASN A 296 -7.68 -19.60 -3.82
CA ASN A 296 -8.22 -20.87 -4.30
C ASN A 296 -8.11 -21.98 -3.26
N LYS A 297 -7.01 -22.06 -2.50
CA LYS A 297 -6.80 -23.05 -1.44
C LYS A 297 -7.89 -23.00 -0.36
N TYR A 298 -8.34 -21.80 0.04
CA TYR A 298 -9.33 -21.63 1.12
C TYR A 298 -10.75 -21.34 0.64
N TYR A 299 -10.98 -21.27 -0.67
CA TYR A 299 -12.29 -20.95 -1.25
C TYR A 299 -13.43 -21.82 -0.70
N GLU A 300 -13.22 -23.15 -0.64
CA GLU A 300 -14.23 -24.07 -0.11
C GLU A 300 -14.43 -23.94 1.40
N LEU A 301 -13.40 -23.58 2.15
CA LEU A 301 -13.54 -23.29 3.58
C LEU A 301 -14.41 -22.04 3.79
N THR A 302 -14.16 -20.98 3.01
CA THR A 302 -14.95 -19.74 3.08
C THR A 302 -16.43 -20.00 2.81
N LYS A 303 -16.76 -20.79 1.79
CA LYS A 303 -18.16 -21.19 1.50
C LYS A 303 -18.81 -21.91 2.68
N ARG A 304 -18.15 -22.93 3.23
CA ARG A 304 -18.69 -23.73 4.34
C ARG A 304 -18.93 -22.90 5.59
N THR A 305 -18.07 -21.93 5.87
CA THR A 305 -18.26 -21.00 7.00
C THR A 305 -19.34 -19.96 6.76
N HIS A 306 -19.76 -19.72 5.52
CA HIS A 306 -20.82 -18.75 5.21
C HIS A 306 -22.22 -19.38 5.24
N SER A 307 -22.34 -20.67 4.96
CA SER A 307 -23.62 -21.40 4.87
C SER A 307 -24.20 -21.89 6.21
N LYS A 308 -23.60 -21.56 7.36
CA LYS A 308 -24.04 -21.95 8.71
C LYS A 308 -24.28 -20.74 9.60
#